data_AF-A0A2M7Q4D5-F1
#
_entry.id   AF-A0A2M7Q4D5-F1
#
_cell.length_a   1.000
_cell.length_b   1.000
_cell.length_c   1.000
_cell.angle_alpha   90.00
_cell.angle_beta   90.00
_cell.angle_gamma   90.00
#
_symmetry.space_group_name_H-M   'P 1'
#
loop_
_entity.id
_entity.type
_entity.pdbx_description
1 polymer ?
#
loop_
_entity_poly.entity_id
_entity_poly.type
_entity_poly.pdbx_seq_one_letter_code
_entity_poly.pdbx_strand_id
1 'polypeptide(L)'
;MYDTDTTINEIRDAIISNYLGFDLLNRAKHGFDSKKSKNEQFLEVKQCSISSNRYGGTWNDTNEEKAKAFSDKRLFTVVAVWKGASDLQFMVYGQNHELGKYLLSRVKNRKKGSRSTQNVEIAKLLKMGFLVIAPPGKTKEYVMTLLINYKKSLTQYVSIEKIKEVKDINQ
;
A
#
# COMPACT_ATOMS: atom_id res chain seq x y z
N MET A 1 15.31 -23.30 -9.62
CA MET A 1 13.87 -23.06 -9.78
C MET A 1 13.63 -21.60 -9.43
N TYR A 2 13.48 -20.74 -10.44
CA TYR A 2 13.16 -19.32 -10.20
C TYR A 2 11.78 -19.25 -9.55
N ASP A 3 11.68 -18.52 -8.45
CA ASP A 3 10.44 -18.39 -7.69
C ASP A 3 9.44 -17.52 -8.47
N THR A 4 8.44 -18.18 -9.08
CA THR A 4 7.39 -17.54 -9.86
C THR A 4 6.64 -16.49 -9.03
N ASP A 5 6.47 -16.72 -7.72
CA ASP A 5 5.78 -15.77 -6.84
C ASP A 5 6.61 -14.50 -6.64
N THR A 6 7.93 -14.64 -6.48
CA THR A 6 8.85 -13.49 -6.44
C THR A 6 8.77 -12.68 -7.74
N THR A 7 8.80 -13.35 -8.90
CA THR A 7 8.70 -12.67 -10.21
C THR A 7 7.37 -11.92 -10.36
N ILE A 8 6.25 -12.53 -9.98
CA ILE A 8 4.93 -11.90 -10.04
C ILE A 8 4.86 -10.67 -9.14
N ASN A 9 5.41 -10.76 -7.92
CA ASN A 9 5.40 -9.64 -6.99
C ASN A 9 6.22 -8.45 -7.53
N GLU A 10 7.39 -8.71 -8.12
CA GLU A 10 8.21 -7.66 -8.75
C GLU A 10 7.49 -6.99 -9.93
N ILE A 11 6.77 -7.77 -10.75
CA ILE A 11 5.95 -7.21 -11.84
C ILE A 11 4.82 -6.33 -11.29
N ARG A 12 4.15 -6.78 -10.23
CA ARG A 12 3.09 -5.99 -9.58
C ARG A 12 3.63 -4.70 -8.98
N ASP A 13 4.77 -4.76 -8.30
CA ASP A 13 5.41 -3.57 -7.74
C ASP A 13 5.79 -2.57 -8.84
N ALA A 14 6.27 -3.06 -9.99
CA ALA A 14 6.54 -2.24 -11.15
C ALA A 14 5.28 -1.58 -11.72
N ILE A 15 4.17 -2.32 -11.86
CA ILE A 15 2.88 -1.78 -12.33
C ILE A 15 2.39 -0.67 -11.39
N ILE A 16 2.40 -0.92 -10.09
CA ILE A 16 1.93 0.05 -9.09
C ILE A 16 2.82 1.29 -9.07
N SER A 17 4.13 1.11 -9.08
CA SER A 17 5.09 2.22 -9.11
C SER A 17 4.93 3.08 -10.36
N ASN A 18 4.73 2.46 -11.53
CA ASN A 18 4.48 3.17 -12.77
C ASN A 18 3.16 3.97 -12.73
N TYR A 19 2.07 3.35 -12.25
CA TYR A 19 0.79 4.06 -12.09
C TYR A 19 0.90 5.26 -11.14
N LEU A 20 1.74 5.21 -10.11
CA LEU A 20 1.89 6.30 -9.14
C LEU A 20 3.03 7.28 -9.49
N GLY A 21 3.69 7.11 -10.64
CA GLY A 21 4.77 8.00 -11.11
C GLY A 21 6.07 7.86 -10.31
N PHE A 22 6.39 6.67 -9.81
CA PHE A 22 7.66 6.32 -9.16
C PHE A 22 8.53 5.50 -10.13
N ASP A 23 9.29 6.20 -10.97
CA ASP A 23 9.95 5.62 -12.15
C ASP A 23 11.22 4.79 -11.83
N LEU A 24 11.83 4.99 -10.65
CA LEU A 24 13.07 4.33 -10.26
C LEU A 24 12.76 3.13 -9.36
N LEU A 25 12.67 1.94 -9.96
CA LEU A 25 12.40 0.68 -9.26
C LEU A 25 13.65 0.18 -8.52
N ASN A 26 13.49 -0.24 -7.28
CA ASN A 26 14.55 -0.84 -6.50
C ASN A 26 14.52 -2.38 -6.62
N ARG A 27 15.43 -2.94 -7.41
CA ARG A 27 15.55 -4.40 -7.59
C ARG A 27 16.47 -5.06 -6.57
N ALA A 28 17.20 -4.29 -5.76
CA ALA A 28 18.21 -4.81 -4.85
C ALA A 28 17.64 -5.33 -3.51
N LYS A 29 16.32 -5.28 -3.31
CA LYS A 29 15.60 -5.70 -2.08
C LYS A 29 16.08 -5.03 -0.77
N HIS A 30 16.95 -4.03 -0.87
CA HIS A 30 17.43 -3.20 0.23
C HIS A 30 16.88 -1.79 0.07
N GLY A 31 15.98 -1.37 0.98
CA GLY A 31 15.32 -0.06 0.93
C GLY A 31 13.84 -0.15 0.55
N PHE A 32 13.29 0.95 0.02
CA PHE A 32 11.90 1.04 -0.45
C PHE A 32 11.77 0.55 -1.89
N ASP A 33 10.56 0.17 -2.30
CA ASP A 33 10.30 -0.52 -3.57
C ASP A 33 10.53 0.37 -4.80
N SER A 34 10.25 1.67 -4.69
CA SER A 34 10.56 2.62 -5.77
C SER A 34 10.75 4.05 -5.28
N LYS A 35 11.28 4.90 -6.17
CA LYS A 35 11.54 6.32 -5.96
C LYS A 35 11.13 7.13 -7.18
N LYS A 36 10.68 8.36 -6.99
CA LYS A 36 10.55 9.32 -8.09
C LYS A 36 11.92 9.73 -8.62
N SER A 37 11.99 9.96 -9.92
CA SER A 37 13.22 10.36 -10.62
C SER A 37 13.70 11.78 -10.26
N LYS A 38 12.75 12.70 -10.07
CA LYS A 38 13.03 14.15 -9.93
C LYS A 38 13.10 14.65 -8.48
N ASN A 39 12.65 13.88 -7.50
CA ASN A 39 12.63 14.31 -6.10
C ASN A 39 12.91 13.15 -5.15
N GLU A 40 13.17 13.48 -3.88
CA GLU A 40 13.40 12.47 -2.83
C GLU A 40 12.09 11.92 -2.28
N GLN A 41 11.20 11.43 -3.14
CA GLN A 41 9.99 10.72 -2.72
C GLN A 41 10.15 9.23 -3.00
N PHE A 42 9.82 8.42 -2.00
CA PHE A 42 9.93 6.97 -2.00
C PHE A 42 8.55 6.33 -1.87
N LEU A 43 8.41 5.10 -2.33
CA LEU A 43 7.18 4.33 -2.26
C LEU A 43 7.49 2.94 -1.69
N GLU A 44 6.74 2.58 -0.65
CA GLU A 44 6.61 1.18 -0.21
C GLU A 44 5.28 0.62 -0.77
N VAL A 45 5.38 -0.45 -1.54
CA VAL A 45 4.27 -1.23 -2.05
C VAL A 45 3.98 -2.39 -1.10
N LYS A 46 2.69 -2.59 -0.86
CA LYS A 46 2.13 -3.72 -0.12
C LYS A 46 1.02 -4.30 -0.96
N GLN A 47 0.89 -5.61 -0.95
CA GLN A 47 -0.06 -6.32 -1.80
C GLN A 47 -0.96 -7.22 -0.95
N CYS A 48 -2.24 -7.32 -1.32
CA CYS A 48 -3.12 -8.35 -0.79
C CYS A 48 -4.09 -8.86 -1.85
N SER A 49 -4.64 -10.06 -1.64
CA SER A 49 -5.66 -10.62 -2.52
C SER A 49 -7.05 -10.09 -2.14
N ILE A 50 -7.89 -9.87 -3.14
CA ILE A 50 -9.32 -9.59 -2.96
C ILE A 50 -10.06 -10.78 -2.31
N SER A 51 -9.53 -12.00 -2.43
CA SER A 51 -10.08 -13.19 -1.76
C SER A 51 -9.61 -13.32 -0.31
N SER A 52 -8.73 -12.45 0.19
CA SER A 52 -8.29 -12.48 1.58
C SER A 52 -9.39 -11.99 2.52
N ASN A 53 -9.55 -12.65 3.67
CA ASN A 53 -10.49 -12.23 4.72
C ASN A 53 -10.19 -10.82 5.27
N ARG A 54 -8.95 -10.33 5.10
CA ARG A 54 -8.52 -9.00 5.54
C ARG A 54 -7.74 -8.31 4.43
N TYR A 55 -8.21 -7.13 4.03
CA TYR A 55 -7.48 -6.28 3.08
C TYR A 55 -6.53 -5.39 3.87
N GLY A 56 -5.25 -5.44 3.53
CA GLY A 56 -4.22 -4.72 4.26
C GLY A 56 -2.83 -5.06 3.77
N GLY A 57 -1.85 -4.30 4.25
CA GLY A 57 -0.45 -4.59 4.01
C GLY A 57 0.18 -5.33 5.19
N THR A 58 1.19 -6.14 4.90
CA THR A 58 2.03 -6.78 5.91
C THR A 58 3.42 -6.14 5.90
N TRP A 59 3.81 -5.55 7.03
CA TRP A 59 5.15 -5.05 7.26
C TRP A 59 5.94 -6.10 8.03
N ASN A 60 6.86 -6.76 7.34
CA ASN A 60 7.74 -7.76 7.91
C ASN A 60 9.05 -7.14 8.37
N ASP A 61 9.63 -7.72 9.43
CA ASP A 61 10.93 -7.37 10.00
C ASP A 61 11.12 -5.87 10.26
N THR A 62 10.03 -5.18 10.61
CA THR A 62 10.06 -3.75 10.93
C THR A 62 10.94 -3.50 12.15
N ASN A 63 12.04 -2.78 11.96
CA ASN A 63 12.89 -2.25 13.03
C ASN A 63 12.50 -0.78 13.34
N GLU A 64 13.13 -0.18 14.35
CA GLU A 64 12.81 1.21 14.73
C GLU A 64 13.11 2.21 13.61
N GLU A 65 14.18 1.99 12.84
CA GLU A 65 14.58 2.85 11.72
C GLU A 65 13.53 2.84 10.60
N LYS A 66 13.11 1.65 10.15
CA LYS A 66 12.06 1.47 9.15
C LYS A 66 10.74 2.06 9.64
N ALA A 67 10.38 1.86 10.91
CA ALA A 67 9.19 2.46 11.50
C ALA A 67 9.26 4.01 11.52
N LYS A 68 10.41 4.58 11.86
CA LYS A 68 10.64 6.04 11.81
C LYS A 68 10.57 6.57 10.38
N ALA A 69 11.04 5.80 9.39
CA ALA A 69 10.94 6.20 7.99
C ALA A 69 9.49 6.34 7.50
N PHE A 70 8.55 5.50 7.98
CA PHE A 70 7.11 5.68 7.74
C PHE A 70 6.50 6.92 8.44
N SER A 71 7.29 7.66 9.22
CA SER A 71 6.91 8.98 9.73
C SER A 71 7.42 10.13 8.84
N ASP A 72 8.29 9.85 7.88
CA ASP A 72 8.85 10.85 6.96
C ASP A 72 7.83 11.22 5.87
N LYS A 73 7.68 12.52 5.60
CA LYS A 73 6.82 13.08 4.54
C LYS A 73 7.26 12.73 3.12
N ARG A 74 8.43 12.11 2.98
CA ARG A 74 9.00 11.63 1.73
C ARG A 74 8.60 10.19 1.40
N LEU A 75 8.14 9.42 2.40
CA LEU A 75 7.79 8.02 2.20
C LEU A 75 6.28 7.84 2.04
N PHE A 76 5.89 7.46 0.83
CA PHE A 76 4.54 7.05 0.49
C PHE A 76 4.36 5.55 0.70
N THR A 77 3.12 5.16 0.95
CA THR A 77 2.71 3.77 1.09
C THR A 77 1.51 3.53 0.19
N VAL A 78 1.51 2.36 -0.46
CA VAL A 78 0.35 1.86 -1.18
C VAL A 78 0.04 0.43 -0.77
N VAL A 79 -1.23 0.15 -0.52
CA VAL A 79 -1.76 -1.22 -0.45
C VAL A 79 -2.55 -1.48 -1.72
N ALA A 80 -2.04 -2.36 -2.58
CA ALA A 80 -2.65 -2.80 -3.82
C ALA A 80 -3.46 -4.08 -3.61
N VAL A 81 -4.74 -4.07 -4.00
CA VAL A 81 -5.65 -5.21 -3.87
C VAL A 81 -5.80 -5.88 -5.23
N TRP A 82 -5.43 -7.16 -5.33
CA TRP A 82 -5.37 -7.90 -6.59
C TRP A 82 -6.38 -9.05 -6.62
N LYS A 83 -6.91 -9.35 -7.81
CA LYS A 83 -7.62 -10.60 -8.11
C LYS A 83 -6.71 -11.48 -8.98
N GLY A 84 -6.41 -12.68 -8.50
CA GLY A 84 -5.47 -13.56 -9.20
C GLY A 84 -4.09 -12.91 -9.40
N ALA A 85 -3.35 -13.32 -10.43
CA ALA A 85 -1.96 -12.88 -10.65
C ALA A 85 -1.84 -11.42 -11.13
N SER A 86 -2.79 -10.91 -11.92
CA SER A 86 -2.58 -9.69 -12.73
C SER A 86 -3.74 -8.68 -12.71
N ASP A 87 -4.88 -8.99 -12.09
CA ASP A 87 -6.05 -8.11 -12.15
C ASP A 87 -6.12 -7.18 -10.93
N LEU A 88 -5.50 -5.99 -11.05
CA LEU A 88 -5.49 -4.96 -9.99
C LEU A 88 -6.89 -4.40 -9.77
N GLN A 89 -7.46 -4.56 -8.58
CA GLN A 89 -8.82 -4.15 -8.25
C GLN A 89 -8.90 -2.69 -7.83
N PHE A 90 -8.08 -2.30 -6.86
CA PHE A 90 -7.94 -0.92 -6.40
C PHE A 90 -6.67 -0.76 -5.57
N MET A 91 -6.32 0.48 -5.25
CA MET A 91 -5.19 0.83 -4.39
C MET A 91 -5.63 1.73 -3.25
N VAL A 92 -4.97 1.61 -2.10
CA VAL A 92 -5.07 2.55 -0.98
C VAL A 92 -3.72 3.21 -0.80
N TYR A 93 -3.62 4.49 -1.15
CA TYR A 93 -2.37 5.22 -1.34
C TYR A 93 -2.33 6.49 -0.49
N GLY A 94 -1.18 6.77 0.09
CA GLY A 94 -0.94 8.03 0.80
C GLY A 94 0.26 7.96 1.72
N GLN A 95 0.33 8.92 2.62
CA GLN A 95 1.34 9.00 3.66
C GLN A 95 0.74 9.65 4.90
N ASN A 96 1.08 9.14 6.08
CA ASN A 96 0.70 9.73 7.35
C ASN A 96 1.68 9.32 8.44
N HIS A 97 2.17 10.28 9.23
CA HIS A 97 3.12 10.01 10.30
C HIS A 97 2.57 9.05 11.38
N GLU A 98 1.26 8.96 11.53
CA GLU A 98 0.60 8.02 12.44
C GLU A 98 0.84 6.56 12.05
N LEU A 99 1.12 6.27 10.77
CA LEU A 99 1.52 4.92 10.34
C LEU A 99 2.88 4.56 10.96
N GLY A 100 3.87 5.44 10.86
CA GLY A 100 5.19 5.22 11.47
C GLY A 100 5.14 5.14 13.00
N LYS A 101 4.38 6.01 13.67
CA LYS A 101 4.15 5.91 15.12
C LYS A 101 3.50 4.59 15.51
N TYR A 102 2.49 4.15 14.74
CA TYR A 102 1.83 2.87 14.97
C TYR A 102 2.83 1.73 14.83
N LEU A 103 3.59 1.66 13.73
CA LEU A 103 4.61 0.63 13.52
C LEU A 103 5.64 0.63 14.66
N LEU A 104 6.16 1.80 15.04
CA LEU A 104 7.15 1.93 16.11
C LEU A 104 6.61 1.41 17.46
N SER A 105 5.36 1.72 17.80
CA SER A 105 4.72 1.20 19.02
C SER A 105 4.64 -0.33 19.02
N ARG A 106 4.43 -0.94 17.85
CA ARG A 106 4.39 -2.41 17.70
C ARG A 106 5.79 -3.03 17.79
N VAL A 107 6.82 -2.36 17.28
CA VAL A 107 8.21 -2.78 17.42
C VAL A 107 8.65 -2.75 18.89
N LYS A 108 8.32 -1.69 19.63
CA LYS A 108 8.72 -1.53 21.04
C LYS A 108 8.03 -2.50 21.98
N ASN A 109 6.77 -2.84 21.70
CA ASN A 109 5.97 -3.73 22.54
C ASN A 109 6.14 -5.23 22.19
N ARG A 110 7.20 -5.60 21.47
CA ARG A 110 7.44 -6.99 21.05
C ARG A 110 8.15 -7.82 22.12
N LYS A 111 7.91 -9.13 22.12
CA LYS A 111 8.71 -10.06 22.91
C LYS A 111 10.14 -10.14 22.34
N LYS A 112 11.14 -10.17 23.21
CA LYS A 112 12.55 -10.33 22.82
C LYS A 112 12.69 -11.62 22.00
N GLY A 113 13.25 -11.53 20.78
CA GLY A 113 13.43 -12.67 19.87
C GLY A 113 12.31 -12.91 18.85
N SER A 114 11.17 -12.19 18.90
CA SER A 114 10.11 -12.35 17.89
C SER A 114 10.35 -11.48 16.64
N ARG A 115 10.05 -12.02 15.45
CA ARG A 115 9.97 -11.25 14.20
C ARG A 115 8.88 -10.18 14.30
N SER A 116 9.15 -9.03 13.72
CA SER A 116 8.25 -7.87 13.77
C SER A 116 7.36 -7.88 12.54
N THR A 117 6.28 -8.67 12.58
CA THR A 117 5.26 -8.71 11.52
C THR A 117 4.02 -7.93 11.96
N GLN A 118 3.69 -6.86 11.23
CA GLN A 118 2.52 -6.03 11.48
C GLN A 118 1.59 -6.05 10.27
N ASN A 119 0.35 -6.47 10.49
CA ASN A 119 -0.72 -6.33 9.51
C ASN A 119 -1.47 -5.02 9.76
N VAL A 120 -1.53 -4.16 8.75
CA VAL A 120 -2.28 -2.89 8.80
C VAL A 120 -3.41 -2.98 7.79
N GLU A 121 -4.65 -3.04 8.30
CA GLU A 121 -5.85 -3.09 7.46
C GLU A 121 -6.08 -1.77 6.73
N ILE A 122 -6.65 -1.85 5.53
CA ILE A 122 -7.00 -0.66 4.75
C ILE A 122 -7.95 0.28 5.51
N ALA A 123 -8.83 -0.25 6.37
CA ALA A 123 -9.72 0.56 7.20
C ALA A 123 -8.95 1.56 8.07
N LYS A 124 -7.79 1.13 8.60
CA LYS A 124 -6.93 1.98 9.43
C LYS A 124 -6.22 3.03 8.59
N LEU A 125 -5.73 2.66 7.41
CA LEU A 125 -5.10 3.59 6.47
C LEU A 125 -6.09 4.67 6.00
N LEU A 126 -7.32 4.28 5.67
CA LEU A 126 -8.39 5.21 5.28
C LEU A 126 -8.74 6.16 6.43
N LYS A 127 -8.79 5.66 7.67
CA LYS A 127 -8.95 6.52 8.85
C LYS A 127 -7.78 7.51 9.03
N MET A 128 -6.58 7.14 8.58
CA MET A 128 -5.40 8.02 8.54
C MET A 128 -5.41 8.98 7.33
N GLY A 129 -6.47 8.99 6.52
CA GLY A 129 -6.60 9.90 5.36
C GLY A 129 -5.92 9.40 4.09
N PHE A 130 -5.59 8.11 4.00
CA PHE A 130 -5.15 7.53 2.73
C PHE A 130 -6.30 7.58 1.71
N LEU A 131 -5.94 7.74 0.44
CA LEU A 131 -6.87 7.83 -0.67
C LEU A 131 -7.11 6.46 -1.28
N VAL A 132 -8.31 6.23 -1.79
CA VAL A 132 -8.61 5.09 -2.66
C VAL A 132 -8.39 5.51 -4.10
N ILE A 133 -7.67 4.70 -4.86
CA ILE A 133 -7.41 4.92 -6.28
C ILE A 133 -8.00 3.77 -7.10
N ALA A 134 -8.83 4.13 -8.08
CA ALA A 134 -9.30 3.25 -9.14
C ALA A 134 -8.21 3.12 -10.23
N PRO A 135 -7.81 1.89 -10.58
CA PRO A 135 -6.83 1.64 -11.63
C PRO A 135 -7.47 1.82 -13.02
N PRO A 136 -6.65 1.90 -14.09
CA PRO A 136 -7.16 2.00 -15.45
C PRO A 136 -8.12 0.85 -15.78
N GLY A 137 -9.23 1.17 -16.44
CA GLY A 137 -10.27 0.19 -16.81
C GLY A 137 -11.25 -0.18 -15.70
N LYS A 138 -11.14 0.40 -14.49
CA LYS A 138 -12.12 0.23 -13.40
C LYS A 138 -12.74 1.57 -13.03
N THR A 139 -14.07 1.57 -12.87
CA THR A 139 -14.80 2.78 -12.49
C THR A 139 -14.80 3.00 -10.97
N LYS A 140 -15.08 4.23 -10.54
CA LYS A 140 -15.19 4.57 -9.12
C LYS A 140 -16.35 3.82 -8.45
N GLU A 141 -17.46 3.62 -9.16
CA GLU A 141 -18.65 2.88 -8.71
C GLU A 141 -18.30 1.41 -8.46
N TYR A 142 -17.52 0.80 -9.35
CA TYR A 142 -17.04 -0.56 -9.19
C TYR A 142 -16.19 -0.70 -7.92
N VAL A 143 -15.21 0.19 -7.74
CA VAL A 143 -14.34 0.19 -6.56
C VAL A 143 -15.14 0.44 -5.28
N MET A 144 -16.11 1.36 -5.30
CA MET A 144 -17.00 1.61 -4.17
C MET A 144 -17.81 0.37 -3.79
N THR A 145 -18.32 -0.36 -4.79
CA THR A 145 -19.03 -1.63 -4.58
C THR A 145 -18.13 -2.67 -3.90
N LEU A 146 -16.87 -2.79 -4.34
CA LEU A 146 -15.89 -3.70 -3.70
C LEU A 146 -15.64 -3.33 -2.23
N LEU A 147 -15.49 -2.04 -1.92
CA LEU A 147 -15.27 -1.57 -0.55
C LEU A 147 -16.47 -1.84 0.36
N ILE A 148 -17.69 -1.60 -0.14
CA ILE A 148 -18.94 -1.87 0.59
C ILE A 148 -19.08 -3.36 0.87
N ASN A 149 -18.84 -4.21 -0.13
CA ASN A 149 -18.93 -5.66 -0.02
C ASN A 149 -17.90 -6.23 0.95
N TYR A 150 -16.68 -5.68 0.98
CA TYR A 150 -15.67 -6.06 1.96
C TYR A 150 -16.08 -5.65 3.38
N LYS A 151 -16.40 -4.38 3.58
CA LYS A 151 -16.81 -3.87 4.89
C LYS A 151 -17.60 -2.57 4.75
N LYS A 152 -18.91 -2.66 4.94
CA LYS A 152 -19.85 -1.51 4.86
C LYS A 152 -19.41 -0.30 5.70
N SER A 153 -18.77 -0.50 6.85
CA SER A 153 -18.27 0.60 7.68
C SER A 153 -17.20 1.47 7.01
N LEU A 154 -16.61 1.05 5.88
CA LEU A 154 -15.63 1.87 5.15
C LEU A 154 -16.25 3.09 4.49
N THR A 155 -17.56 3.10 4.26
CA THR A 155 -18.28 4.26 3.68
C THR A 155 -18.22 5.50 4.57
N GLN A 156 -17.90 5.36 5.86
CA GLN A 156 -17.68 6.50 6.74
C GLN A 156 -16.36 7.26 6.42
N TYR A 157 -15.42 6.59 5.76
CA TYR A 157 -14.10 7.16 5.41
C TYR A 157 -13.98 7.47 3.92
N VAL A 158 -14.75 6.79 3.07
CA VAL A 158 -14.67 6.89 1.61
C VAL A 158 -16.04 7.17 1.02
N SER A 159 -16.09 8.18 0.14
CA SER A 159 -17.21 8.44 -0.76
C SER A 159 -16.74 8.33 -2.20
N ILE A 160 -17.67 8.09 -3.13
CA ILE A 160 -17.35 7.91 -4.55
C ILE A 160 -16.59 9.10 -5.13
N GLU A 161 -16.97 10.32 -4.74
CA GLU A 161 -16.34 11.59 -5.12
C GLU A 161 -14.86 11.68 -4.71
N LYS A 162 -14.51 11.01 -3.60
CA LYS A 162 -13.15 10.99 -3.04
C LYS A 162 -12.28 9.90 -3.64
N ILE A 163 -12.86 8.93 -4.35
CA ILE A 163 -12.09 7.94 -5.09
C ILE A 163 -11.40 8.67 -6.25
N LYS A 164 -10.08 8.52 -6.30
CA LYS A 164 -9.23 9.09 -7.34
C LYS A 164 -9.01 8.09 -8.46
N GLU A 165 -8.71 8.59 -9.64
CA GLU A 165 -8.15 7.79 -10.72
C GLU A 165 -6.64 8.01 -10.78
N VAL A 166 -5.91 7.12 -11.45
CA VAL A 166 -4.46 7.24 -11.61
C VAL A 166 -4.04 8.61 -12.17
N LYS A 167 -4.82 9.16 -13.11
CA LYS A 167 -4.58 10.48 -13.71
C LYS A 167 -4.72 11.66 -12.73
N ASP A 168 -5.41 11.46 -11.60
CA ASP A 168 -5.60 12.51 -10.58
C ASP A 168 -4.41 12.62 -9.62
N ILE A 169 -3.49 11.63 -9.65
CA ILE A 169 -2.33 11.53 -8.75
C ILE A 169 -1.03 12.00 -9.43
N ASN A 170 -0.95 11.86 -10.75
CA ASN A 170 0.25 12.16 -11.54
C ASN A 170 0.29 13.59 -12.11
N GLN A 171 -0.58 14.48 -11.60
CA GLN A 171 -0.55 15.92 -11.89
C GLN A 171 0.38 16.65 -10.93
#